data_AF-A0AAP9QZ48-F1
#
_entry.id   AF-A0AAP9QZ48-F1
#
_cell.length_a   1.000
_cell.length_b   1.000
_cell.length_c   1.000
_cell.angle_alpha   90.00
_cell.angle_beta   90.00
_cell.angle_gamma   90.00
#
_symmetry.space_group_name_H-M   'P 1'
#
loop_
_entity.id
_entity.type
_entity.pdbx_description
1 polymer ?
#
loop_
_entity_poly.entity_id
_entity_poly.type
_entity_poly.pdbx_seq_one_letter_code
_entity_poly.pdbx_strand_id
1 'polypeptide(L)'
;MAEVVRDTVAEKLEAAGLWRRAARRWLDIMESGRITDAQRDWLHQRRQTCLANIMPVKRPSEQLDIVTVSKAASAAQARMGLARPDGRAFRIFTGPKK
;
A
#
# COMPACT_ATOMS: atom_id res chain seq x y z
N MET A 1 -10.33 -20.20 29.23
CA MET A 1 -9.31 -19.17 29.56
C MET A 1 -8.59 -18.86 28.26
N ALA A 2 -8.71 -17.65 27.72
CA ALA A 2 -8.00 -17.30 26.48
C ALA A 2 -6.49 -17.32 26.77
N GLU A 3 -5.75 -18.09 25.98
CA GLU A 3 -4.31 -18.24 26.16
C GLU A 3 -3.61 -17.06 25.48
N VAL A 4 -2.95 -16.23 26.29
CA VAL A 4 -2.32 -14.98 25.84
C VAL A 4 -0.97 -15.27 25.20
N VAL A 5 -0.73 -14.72 24.01
CA VAL A 5 0.55 -14.83 23.29
C VAL A 5 1.40 -13.59 23.55
N ARG A 6 2.67 -13.78 23.91
CA ARG A 6 3.63 -12.68 24.17
C ARG A 6 4.68 -12.63 23.07
N ASP A 7 4.85 -11.47 22.45
CA ASP A 7 5.95 -11.20 21.50
C ASP A 7 6.50 -9.80 21.75
N THR A 8 7.77 -9.75 22.17
CA THR A 8 8.42 -8.51 22.59
C THR A 8 8.53 -7.49 21.46
N VAL A 9 8.61 -7.94 20.21
CA VAL A 9 8.68 -7.05 19.04
C VAL A 9 7.31 -6.44 18.77
N ALA A 10 6.25 -7.26 18.75
CA ALA A 10 4.89 -6.79 18.54
C ALA A 10 4.46 -5.79 19.62
N GLU A 11 4.72 -6.10 20.89
CA GLU A 11 4.40 -5.21 22.02
C GLU A 11 5.16 -3.88 21.94
N LYS A 12 6.45 -3.89 21.57
CA LYS A 12 7.21 -2.65 21.36
C LYS A 12 6.67 -1.83 20.19
N LEU A 13 6.22 -2.48 19.11
CA LEU A 13 5.62 -1.79 17.96
C LEU A 13 4.27 -1.17 18.33
N GLU A 14 3.46 -1.83 19.16
CA GLU A 14 2.23 -1.26 19.72
C GLU A 14 2.52 -0.05 20.61
N ALA A 15 3.49 -0.17 21.53
CA ALA A 15 3.90 0.92 22.41
C ALA A 15 4.44 2.13 21.64
N ALA A 16 5.11 1.90 20.50
CA ALA A 16 5.59 2.95 19.61
C ALA A 16 4.49 3.53 18.68
N GLY A 17 3.25 3.03 18.74
CA GLY A 17 2.16 3.46 17.85
C GLY A 17 2.32 3.04 16.39
N LEU A 18 3.22 2.09 16.10
CA LEU A 18 3.49 1.57 14.76
C LEU A 18 2.49 0.47 14.40
N TRP A 19 1.20 0.81 14.43
CA TRP A 19 0.06 -0.12 14.37
C TRP A 19 0.06 -1.08 13.17
N ARG A 20 0.44 -0.61 11.97
CA ARG A 20 0.56 -1.48 10.78
C ARG A 20 1.63 -2.54 10.94
N ARG A 21 2.78 -2.17 11.50
CA ARG A 21 3.91 -3.09 11.69
C ARG A 21 3.60 -4.08 12.80
N ALA A 22 2.96 -3.63 13.89
CA ALA A 22 2.47 -4.50 14.94
C ALA A 22 1.47 -5.54 14.41
N ALA A 23 0.47 -5.10 13.65
CA ALA A 23 -0.53 -5.99 13.04
C ALA A 23 0.10 -7.04 12.10
N ARG A 24 1.16 -6.67 11.37
CA ARG A 24 1.90 -7.61 10.52
C ARG A 24 2.67 -8.64 11.35
N ARG A 25 3.35 -8.20 12.42
CA ARG A 25 4.09 -9.09 13.31
C ARG A 25 3.17 -10.12 13.97
N TRP A 26 1.98 -9.72 14.41
CA TRP A 26 0.97 -10.65 14.94
C TRP A 26 0.50 -11.68 13.91
N LEU A 27 0.38 -11.29 12.63
CA LEU A 27 0.05 -12.22 11.55
C LEU A 27 1.19 -13.23 11.31
N ASP A 28 2.44 -12.78 11.30
CA ASP A 28 3.58 -13.70 11.11
C ASP A 28 3.65 -14.76 12.23
N ILE A 29 3.27 -14.41 13.47
CA ILE A 29 3.16 -15.36 14.59
C ILE A 29 2.04 -16.37 14.33
N MET A 30 0.89 -15.92 13.83
CA MET A 30 -0.20 -16.83 13.46
C MET A 30 0.21 -17.80 12.33
N GLU A 31 0.96 -17.32 11.34
CA GLU A 31 1.44 -18.11 10.20
C GLU A 31 2.53 -19.12 10.59
N SER A 32 3.21 -18.93 11.71
CA SER A 32 4.27 -19.83 12.20
C SER A 32 3.80 -21.24 12.57
N GLY A 33 2.47 -21.46 12.66
CA GLY A 33 1.86 -22.78 12.83
C GLY A 33 2.01 -23.40 14.23
N ARG A 34 2.74 -22.76 15.15
CA ARG A 34 2.97 -23.21 16.53
C ARG A 34 2.04 -22.53 17.53
N ILE A 35 0.74 -22.49 17.23
CA ILE A 35 -0.27 -21.86 18.11
C ILE A 35 -1.52 -22.71 18.25
N THR A 36 -2.12 -22.68 19.44
CA THR A 36 -3.42 -23.32 19.72
C THR A 36 -4.57 -22.51 19.10
N ASP A 37 -5.75 -23.13 18.96
CA ASP A 37 -6.93 -22.42 18.44
C ASP A 37 -7.33 -21.24 19.34
N ALA A 38 -7.21 -21.41 20.67
CA ALA A 38 -7.47 -20.35 21.64
C ALA A 38 -6.49 -19.17 21.50
N GLN A 39 -5.20 -19.46 21.26
CA GLN A 39 -4.20 -18.43 20.97
C GLN A 39 -4.46 -17.74 19.63
N ARG A 40 -4.96 -18.48 18.64
CA ARG A 40 -5.31 -17.94 17.32
C ARG A 40 -6.43 -16.91 17.43
N ASP A 41 -7.49 -17.21 18.18
CA ASP A 41 -8.60 -16.27 18.41
C ASP A 41 -8.12 -15.00 19.12
N TRP A 42 -7.26 -15.16 20.13
CA TRP A 42 -6.65 -14.02 20.82
C TRP A 42 -5.80 -13.15 19.88
N LEU A 43 -4.95 -13.77 19.05
CA LEU A 43 -4.13 -13.08 18.05
C LEU A 43 -4.98 -12.36 17.00
N HIS A 44 -6.08 -12.98 16.55
CA HIS A 44 -7.05 -12.36 15.66
C HIS A 44 -7.63 -11.08 16.27
N GLN A 45 -8.09 -11.13 17.52
CA GLN A 45 -8.61 -9.95 18.22
C GLN A 45 -7.54 -8.88 18.38
N ARG A 46 -6.34 -9.24 18.83
CA ARG A 46 -5.22 -8.30 19.02
C ARG A 46 -4.84 -7.59 17.71
N ARG A 47 -4.79 -8.35 16.62
CA ARG A 47 -4.54 -7.81 15.28
C ARG A 47 -5.65 -6.87 14.84
N GLN A 48 -6.92 -7.19 15.09
CA GLN A 48 -8.04 -6.29 14.79
C GLN A 48 -7.94 -4.98 15.57
N THR A 49 -7.58 -5.02 16.86
CA THR A 49 -7.32 -3.81 17.66
C THR A 49 -6.20 -2.96 17.04
N CYS A 50 -5.09 -3.57 16.63
CA CYS A 50 -4.03 -2.86 15.94
C CYS A 50 -4.54 -2.19 14.65
N LEU A 51 -5.32 -2.91 13.84
CA LEU A 51 -5.88 -2.37 12.60
C LEU A 51 -6.83 -1.19 12.84
N ALA A 52 -7.66 -1.25 13.88
CA ALA A 52 -8.56 -0.17 14.27
C ALA A 52 -7.81 1.10 14.69
N ASN A 53 -6.62 0.96 15.30
CA ASN A 53 -5.77 2.09 15.68
C ASN A 53 -4.98 2.70 14.52
N ILE A 54 -5.00 2.09 13.33
CA ILE A 54 -4.40 2.70 12.14
C ILE A 54 -5.24 3.92 11.78
N MET A 55 -4.73 5.11 12.11
CA MET A 55 -5.33 6.35 11.61
C MET A 55 -5.45 6.26 10.09
N PRO A 56 -6.61 6.63 9.52
CA PRO A 56 -6.74 6.71 8.08
C PRO A 56 -5.66 7.68 7.59
N VAL A 57 -4.82 7.23 6.66
CA VAL A 57 -3.96 8.14 5.91
C VAL A 57 -4.91 9.19 5.36
N LYS A 58 -4.74 10.45 5.75
CA LYS A 58 -5.40 11.56 5.08
C LYS A 58 -4.94 11.46 3.63
N ARG A 59 -5.74 10.81 2.79
CA ARG A 59 -5.57 10.93 1.35
C ARG A 59 -5.64 12.44 1.11
N PRO A 60 -4.71 13.02 0.34
CA PRO A 60 -4.87 14.41 -0.08
C PRO A 60 -6.30 14.54 -0.59
N SER A 61 -7.09 15.40 0.04
CA SER A 61 -8.49 15.65 -0.35
C SER A 61 -8.57 16.30 -1.71
N GLU A 62 -7.44 16.76 -2.24
CA GLU A 62 -7.24 16.96 -3.67
C GLU A 62 -7.42 15.62 -4.38
N GLN A 63 -8.66 15.36 -4.77
CA GLN A 63 -8.90 14.66 -6.02
C GLN A 63 -8.05 15.38 -7.07
N LEU A 64 -6.89 14.82 -7.39
CA LEU A 64 -6.07 15.30 -8.49
C LEU A 64 -7.00 15.34 -9.70
N ASP A 65 -7.30 16.54 -10.19
CA ASP A 65 -8.18 16.69 -11.33
C ASP A 65 -7.43 16.12 -12.55
N ILE A 66 -7.68 14.85 -12.84
CA ILE A 66 -7.04 14.08 -13.90
C ILE A 66 -7.19 14.81 -15.23
N VAL A 67 -8.28 15.57 -15.42
CA VAL A 67 -8.52 16.40 -16.61
C VAL A 67 -7.53 17.55 -16.66
N THR A 68 -7.27 18.24 -15.55
CA THR A 68 -6.25 19.31 -15.51
C THR A 68 -4.86 18.79 -15.82
N VAL A 69 -4.48 17.65 -15.23
CA VAL A 69 -3.17 17.02 -15.46
C VAL A 69 -3.04 16.58 -16.92
N SER A 70 -4.07 15.93 -17.47
CA SER A 70 -4.11 15.50 -18.88
C SER A 70 -4.04 16.69 -19.84
N LYS A 71 -4.77 17.76 -19.55
CA LYS A 71 -4.75 19.00 -20.34
C LYS A 71 -3.39 19.68 -20.31
N ALA A 72 -2.77 19.78 -19.13
CA ALA A 72 -1.43 20.34 -18.98
C ALA A 72 -0.37 19.51 -19.72
N ALA A 73 -0.43 18.18 -19.60
CA ALA A 73 0.45 17.28 -20.33
C ALA A 73 0.28 17.41 -21.85
N SER A 74 -0.95 17.48 -22.34
CA SER A 74 -1.25 17.65 -23.76
C SER A 74 -0.73 19.00 -24.30
N ALA A 75 -0.90 20.08 -23.53
CA ALA A 75 -0.35 21.38 -23.89
C ALA A 75 1.19 21.37 -23.95
N ALA A 76 1.84 20.68 -23.00
CA ALA A 76 3.29 20.51 -23.01
C ALA A 76 3.76 19.70 -24.24
N GLN A 77 3.09 18.59 -24.56
CA GLN A 77 3.36 17.80 -25.76
C GLN A 77 3.24 18.63 -27.05
N ALA A 78 2.24 19.51 -27.14
CA ALA A 78 2.07 20.42 -28.26
C ALA A 78 3.24 21.43 -28.36
N ARG A 79 3.63 22.06 -27.25
CA ARG A 79 4.77 23.01 -27.21
C ARG A 79 6.10 22.36 -27.59
N MET A 80 6.26 21.08 -27.29
CA MET A 80 7.45 20.30 -27.65
C MET A 80 7.40 19.71 -29.06
N GLY A 81 6.31 19.88 -29.82
CA GLY A 81 6.15 19.27 -31.15
C GLY A 81 5.98 17.74 -31.13
N LEU A 82 5.60 17.19 -29.97
CA LEU A 82 5.34 15.76 -29.75
C LEU A 82 3.88 15.38 -30.02
N ALA A 83 2.97 16.35 -30.08
CA ALA A 83 1.57 16.15 -30.45
C ALA A 83 1.41 15.89 -31.96
N ARG A 84 1.98 14.78 -32.44
CA ARG A 84 1.84 14.33 -33.84
C ARG A 84 0.66 13.38 -33.97
N PRO A 85 -0.07 13.39 -35.10
CA PRO A 85 -1.16 12.44 -35.34
C PRO A 85 -0.66 10.99 -35.21
N ASP A 86 -1.54 10.13 -34.72
CA ASP A 86 -1.33 8.67 -34.61
C ASP A 86 -0.17 8.25 -33.69
N GLY A 87 0.22 9.12 -32.75
CA GLY A 87 1.33 8.86 -31.82
C GLY A 87 2.69 8.72 -32.49
N ARG A 88 2.83 9.22 -33.73
CA ARG A 88 4.06 9.08 -34.54
C ARG A 88 5.32 9.60 -33.85
N ALA A 89 5.19 10.55 -32.94
CA ALA A 89 6.33 11.05 -32.15
C ALA A 89 6.93 10.00 -31.19
N PHE A 90 6.18 8.97 -30.83
CA PHE A 90 6.57 7.96 -29.85
C PHE A 90 6.76 6.56 -30.46
N ARG A 91 6.59 6.42 -31.78
CA ARG A 91 6.81 5.14 -32.46
C ARG A 91 8.31 4.86 -32.52
N ILE A 92 8.71 3.71 -32.00
CA ILE A 92 10.07 3.20 -32.19
C ILE A 92 10.23 2.90 -33.68
N PHE A 93 11.27 3.46 -34.33
CA PHE A 93 11.59 3.12 -35.71
C PHE A 93 12.02 1.65 -35.76
N THR A 94 11.10 0.77 -36.15
CA THR A 94 11.44 -0.60 -36.54
C THR A 94 11.85 -0.54 -38.00
N GLY A 95 13.13 -0.27 -38.26
CA GLY A 95 13.70 -0.33 -39.60
C GLY A 95 13.47 -1.70 -40.26
N PRO A 96 13.69 -1.81 -41.59
CA PRO A 96 13.47 -3.07 -42.29
C PRO A 96 14.30 -4.17 -41.63
N LYS A 97 13.63 -5.26 -41.23
CA LYS A 97 14.32 -6.49 -40.83
C LYS A 97 15.00 -7.04 -42.08
N LYS A 98 16.34 -7.11 -42.05
CA LYS A 98 17.15 -7.76 -43.08
C LYS A 98 16.85 -9.25 -43.16
#